data_AF-A0A3Q9JMG9-F1
#
_entry.id   AF-A0A3Q9JMG9-F1
#
_cell.length_a   1.000
_cell.length_b   1.000
_cell.length_c   1.000
_cell.angle_alpha   90.00
_cell.angle_beta   90.00
_cell.angle_gamma   90.00
#
_symmetry.space_group_name_H-M   'P 1'
#
loop_
_entity.id
_entity.type
_entity.pdbx_description
1 polymer ?
#
loop_
_entity_poly.entity_id
_entity_poly.type
_entity_poly.pdbx_seq_one_letter_code
_entity_poly.pdbx_strand_id
1 'polypeptide(L)'
;MDARIMSFINALDSMLWHDGLFLETKTVLTNDMTVELSLALYKDNDTKIRDQVSLQFMGVENLVFTANTQELIESAQAGNINYAYTKSMLSSKKYRFTLYLIDGLISFDFGDGKVLEK
;
A
#
# COMPACT_ATOMS: atom_id res chain seq x y z
N MET A 1 -6.13 -20.33 8.16
CA MET A 1 -5.72 -18.93 7.88
C MET A 1 -6.63 -18.03 8.70
N ASP A 2 -6.11 -16.98 9.32
CA ASP A 2 -6.93 -16.04 10.12
C ASP A 2 -7.95 -15.33 9.20
N ALA A 3 -9.22 -15.22 9.60
CA ALA A 3 -10.25 -14.58 8.79
C ALA A 3 -9.97 -13.07 8.60
N ARG A 4 -9.27 -12.45 9.54
CA ARG A 4 -8.98 -11.01 9.52
C ARG A 4 -7.99 -10.65 8.42
N ILE A 5 -6.89 -11.38 8.31
CA ILE A 5 -5.88 -11.12 7.28
C ILE A 5 -6.42 -11.36 5.87
N MET A 6 -7.30 -12.34 5.69
CA MET A 6 -7.96 -12.58 4.40
C MET A 6 -8.91 -11.45 4.02
N SER A 7 -9.64 -10.89 4.98
CA SER A 7 -10.46 -9.71 4.73
C SER A 7 -9.60 -8.51 4.31
N PHE A 8 -8.41 -8.35 4.90
CA PHE A 8 -7.50 -7.27 4.53
C PHE A 8 -6.92 -7.47 3.13
N ILE A 9 -6.45 -8.67 2.79
CA ILE A 9 -5.95 -8.99 1.45
C ILE A 9 -7.03 -8.77 0.38
N ASN A 10 -8.24 -9.27 0.62
CA ASN A 10 -9.37 -9.04 -0.29
C ASN A 10 -9.67 -7.54 -0.48
N ALA A 11 -9.51 -6.73 0.58
CA ALA A 11 -9.66 -5.29 0.48
C ALA A 11 -8.57 -4.68 -0.42
N LEU A 12 -7.29 -5.08 -0.25
CA LEU A 12 -6.19 -4.61 -1.10
C LEU A 12 -6.40 -4.99 -2.58
N ASP A 13 -6.85 -6.21 -2.84
CA ASP A 13 -7.10 -6.71 -4.20
C ASP A 13 -8.30 -6.01 -4.88
N SER A 14 -9.21 -5.44 -4.08
CA SER A 14 -10.37 -4.69 -4.58
C SER A 14 -10.12 -3.20 -4.85
N MET A 15 -8.95 -2.68 -4.46
CA MET A 15 -8.63 -1.25 -4.61
C MET A 15 -8.23 -0.90 -6.05
N LEU A 16 -8.64 0.29 -6.50
CA LEU A 16 -8.20 0.86 -7.77
C LEU A 16 -6.90 1.64 -7.56
N TRP A 17 -5.79 0.98 -7.86
CA TRP A 17 -4.45 1.51 -7.60
C TRP A 17 -3.96 2.50 -8.67
N HIS A 18 -4.31 2.26 -9.93
CA HIS A 18 -3.82 3.07 -11.05
C HIS A 18 -4.23 4.53 -10.88
N ASP A 19 -3.35 5.44 -11.28
CA ASP A 19 -3.57 6.87 -11.22
C ASP A 19 -3.90 7.39 -9.80
N GLY A 20 -3.62 6.60 -8.77
CA GLY A 20 -3.74 6.97 -7.37
C GLY A 20 -2.60 7.90 -6.93
N LEU A 21 -2.75 8.48 -5.74
CA LEU A 21 -1.73 9.33 -5.14
C LEU A 21 -1.16 8.70 -3.88
N PHE A 22 0.16 8.55 -3.85
CA PHE A 22 0.91 8.31 -2.64
C PHE A 22 1.10 9.64 -1.90
N LEU A 23 0.64 9.69 -0.63
CA LEU A 23 0.67 10.90 0.18
C LEU A 23 1.75 10.84 1.24
N GLU A 24 1.80 9.73 1.99
CA GLU A 24 2.70 9.57 3.12
C GLU A 24 2.98 8.09 3.40
N THR A 25 4.19 7.82 3.88
CA THR A 25 4.52 6.57 4.58
C THR A 25 4.97 6.91 6.00
N LYS A 26 4.41 6.20 6.98
CA LYS A 26 4.80 6.31 8.38
C LYS A 26 5.24 4.95 8.89
N THR A 27 6.45 4.89 9.40
CA THR A 27 7.03 3.67 9.97
C THR A 27 7.17 3.85 11.47
N VAL A 28 6.65 2.89 12.24
CA VAL A 28 6.78 2.85 13.69
C VAL A 28 7.52 1.58 14.08
N LEU A 29 8.65 1.73 14.79
CA LEU A 29 9.42 0.63 15.35
C LEU A 29 9.41 0.72 16.88
N THR A 30 8.70 -0.20 17.52
CA THR A 30 8.70 -0.34 18.98
C THR A 30 9.24 -1.71 19.38
N ASN A 31 8.47 -2.76 19.12
CA ASN A 31 8.89 -4.17 19.24
C ASN A 31 8.91 -4.84 17.86
N ASP A 32 7.81 -4.71 17.11
CA ASP A 32 7.70 -5.09 15.71
C ASP A 32 7.54 -3.83 14.85
N MET A 33 8.00 -3.89 13.60
CA MET A 33 7.81 -2.80 12.65
C MET A 33 6.36 -2.78 12.15
N THR A 34 5.76 -1.59 12.18
CA THR A 34 4.48 -1.27 11.54
C THR A 34 4.71 -0.23 10.47
N VAL A 35 4.07 -0.41 9.30
CA VAL A 35 4.08 0.57 8.22
C VAL A 35 2.65 1.02 7.97
N GLU A 36 2.43 2.34 7.96
CA GLU A 36 1.19 2.98 7.56
C GLU A 36 1.40 3.67 6.22
N LEU A 37 0.54 3.37 5.24
CA LEU A 37 0.50 4.05 3.96
C LEU A 37 -0.76 4.90 3.89
N SER A 38 -0.60 6.20 3.64
CA SER A 38 -1.69 7.12 3.35
C SER A 38 -1.69 7.42 1.86
N LEU A 39 -2.84 7.19 1.23
CA LEU A 39 -3.04 7.23 -0.21
C LEU A 39 -4.30 8.03 -0.53
N ALA A 40 -4.46 8.46 -1.79
CA ALA A 40 -5.75 8.84 -2.34
C ALA A 40 -6.05 7.99 -3.58
N LEU A 41 -7.11 7.21 -3.55
CA LEU A 41 -7.46 6.24 -4.58
C LEU A 41 -8.89 6.48 -5.11
N TYR A 42 -9.17 6.06 -6.33
CA TYR A 42 -10.53 6.11 -6.86
C TYR A 42 -11.41 5.06 -6.17
N LYS A 43 -12.67 5.43 -5.93
CA LYS A 43 -13.66 4.53 -5.34
C LYS A 43 -14.17 3.50 -6.36
N ASP A 44 -14.35 3.94 -7.59
CA ASP A 44 -14.76 3.16 -8.76
C ASP A 44 -14.16 3.80 -10.03
N ASN A 45 -14.31 3.14 -11.18
CA ASN A 45 -13.74 3.63 -12.45
C ASN A 45 -14.50 4.82 -13.05
N ASP A 46 -15.69 5.13 -12.55
CA ASP A 46 -16.58 6.15 -13.12
C ASP A 46 -16.46 7.50 -12.39
N THR A 47 -15.94 7.48 -11.16
CA THR A 47 -15.70 8.66 -10.32
C THR A 47 -14.36 9.32 -10.64
N LYS A 48 -14.36 10.66 -10.75
CA LYS A 48 -13.15 11.47 -10.98
C LYS A 48 -12.51 12.00 -9.69
N ILE A 49 -12.98 11.53 -8.54
CA ILE A 49 -12.53 11.99 -7.23
C ILE A 49 -11.84 10.84 -6.52
N ARG A 50 -10.66 11.13 -5.96
CA ARG A 50 -9.90 10.20 -5.14
C ARG A 50 -10.29 10.42 -3.68
N ASP A 51 -10.63 9.33 -2.98
CA ASP A 51 -10.88 9.32 -1.55
C ASP A 51 -9.60 8.92 -0.80
N GLN A 52 -9.39 9.48 0.39
CA GLN A 52 -8.21 9.16 1.20
C GLN A 52 -8.34 7.76 1.81
N VAL A 53 -7.30 6.95 1.68
CA VAL A 53 -7.24 5.60 2.23
C VAL A 53 -5.98 5.46 3.06
N SER A 54 -6.13 4.99 4.30
CA SER A 54 -5.00 4.66 5.17
C SER A 54 -4.93 3.16 5.44
N LEU A 55 -3.78 2.57 5.16
CA LEU A 55 -3.52 1.13 5.31
C LEU A 55 -2.44 0.93 6.37
N GLN A 56 -2.70 0.07 7.34
CA GLN A 56 -1.70 -0.31 8.35
C GLN A 56 -1.28 -1.76 8.16
N PHE A 57 0.02 -1.98 8.03
CA PHE A 57 0.68 -3.27 7.91
C PHE A 57 1.51 -3.54 9.17
N MET A 58 1.33 -4.72 9.76
CA MET A 58 1.94 -5.12 11.04
C MET A 58 2.88 -6.31 10.85
N GLY A 59 3.91 -6.38 11.69
CA GLY A 59 4.93 -7.44 11.60
C GLY A 59 5.75 -7.33 10.31
N VAL A 60 6.10 -6.09 9.94
CA VAL A 60 6.76 -5.76 8.68
C VAL A 60 8.23 -6.19 8.71
N GLU A 61 8.68 -6.81 7.64
CA GLU A 61 10.07 -7.22 7.40
C GLU A 61 10.48 -6.91 5.97
N ASN A 62 11.80 -6.89 5.71
CA ASN A 62 12.36 -6.73 4.36
C ASN A 62 11.84 -5.47 3.63
N LEU A 63 11.71 -4.36 4.35
CA LEU A 63 11.25 -3.09 3.79
C LEU A 63 12.25 -2.55 2.76
N VAL A 64 11.75 -2.34 1.55
CA VAL A 64 12.40 -1.64 0.46
C VAL A 64 11.53 -0.45 0.10
N PHE A 65 12.10 0.75 0.17
CA PHE A 65 11.46 1.98 -0.26
C PHE A 65 12.40 2.71 -1.21
N THR A 66 11.96 2.90 -2.44
CA THR A 66 12.64 3.72 -3.45
C THR A 66 11.62 4.66 -4.07
N ALA A 67 11.99 5.93 -4.20
CA ALA A 67 11.15 6.92 -4.85
C ALA A 67 12.03 8.01 -5.43
N ASN A 68 11.65 8.49 -6.61
CA ASN A 68 12.14 9.74 -7.15
C ASN A 68 11.18 10.87 -6.76
N THR A 69 11.59 11.70 -5.80
CA THR A 69 10.74 12.76 -5.27
C THR A 69 10.28 13.74 -6.36
N GLN A 70 11.12 14.02 -7.36
CA GLN A 70 10.74 14.93 -8.45
C GLN A 70 9.59 14.34 -9.27
N GLU A 71 9.72 13.08 -9.69
CA GLU A 71 8.68 12.36 -10.44
C GLU A 71 7.35 12.26 -9.67
N LEU A 72 7.43 12.02 -8.35
CA LEU A 72 6.24 11.98 -7.48
C LEU A 72 5.49 13.32 -7.43
N ILE A 73 6.23 14.44 -7.41
CA ILE A 73 5.66 15.80 -7.38
C ILE A 73 5.10 16.19 -8.74
N GLU A 74 5.86 15.96 -9.81
CA GLU A 74 5.46 16.28 -11.19
C GLU A 74 4.21 15.50 -11.60
N SER A 75 4.06 14.28 -11.10
CA SER A 75 2.92 13.42 -11.39
C SER A 75 1.73 13.60 -10.43
N ALA A 76 1.79 14.51 -9.46
CA ALA A 76 0.75 14.66 -8.43
C ALA A 76 -0.64 15.02 -8.99
N GLN A 77 -0.74 15.61 -10.18
CA GLN A 77 -2.04 15.85 -10.82
C GLN A 77 -2.61 14.57 -11.46
N ALA A 78 -1.79 13.86 -12.24
CA ALA A 78 -2.19 12.66 -12.97
C ALA A 78 -2.38 11.44 -12.07
N GLY A 79 -1.65 11.37 -10.95
CA GLY A 79 -1.49 10.15 -10.16
C GLY A 79 -0.03 9.71 -10.22
N ASN A 80 0.50 9.25 -9.09
CA ASN A 80 1.89 8.79 -8.98
C ASN A 80 2.02 7.32 -8.54
N ILE A 81 0.90 6.59 -8.58
CA ILE A 81 0.83 5.14 -8.37
C ILE A 81 0.53 4.44 -9.70
N ASN A 82 1.32 3.42 -10.03
CA ASN A 82 1.12 2.59 -11.20
C ASN A 82 0.20 1.39 -10.89
N TYR A 83 0.56 0.58 -9.91
CA TYR A 83 -0.20 -0.58 -9.46
C TYR A 83 0.30 -1.05 -8.10
N ALA A 84 -0.50 -1.86 -7.40
CA ALA A 84 -0.03 -2.63 -6.26
C ALA A 84 -0.50 -4.08 -6.37
N TYR A 85 0.18 -4.98 -5.67
CA TYR A 85 -0.29 -6.35 -5.48
C TYR A 85 0.18 -6.93 -4.15
N THR A 86 -0.54 -7.95 -3.72
CA THR A 86 -0.18 -8.77 -2.56
C THR A 86 0.06 -10.20 -2.99
N LYS A 87 1.13 -10.83 -2.51
CA LYS A 87 1.46 -12.23 -2.81
C LYS A 87 1.72 -13.03 -1.53
N SER A 88 1.15 -14.23 -1.43
CA SER A 88 1.48 -15.17 -0.36
C SER A 88 2.92 -15.67 -0.53
N MET A 89 3.68 -15.67 0.57
CA MET A 89 5.04 -16.19 0.59
C MET A 89 5.00 -17.67 0.99
N LEU A 90 5.34 -18.60 0.08
CA LEU A 90 5.13 -20.03 0.31
C LEU A 90 5.90 -20.61 1.50
N SER A 91 7.01 -19.97 1.91
CA SER A 91 7.89 -20.42 2.98
C SER A 91 7.59 -19.81 4.35
N SER A 92 6.70 -18.82 4.44
CA SER A 92 6.37 -18.12 5.67
C SER A 92 4.86 -17.88 5.77
N LYS A 93 4.29 -17.81 6.98
CA LYS A 93 2.87 -17.42 7.15
C LYS A 93 2.67 -15.91 6.93
N LYS A 94 3.36 -15.34 5.94
CA LYS A 94 3.44 -13.91 5.63
C LYS A 94 3.10 -13.63 4.18
N TYR A 95 2.89 -12.35 3.89
CA TYR A 95 2.55 -11.86 2.57
C TYR A 95 3.55 -10.78 2.17
N ARG A 96 3.85 -10.69 0.87
CA ARG A 96 4.59 -9.57 0.31
C ARG A 96 3.61 -8.59 -0.29
N PHE A 97 3.64 -7.35 0.19
CA PHE A 97 2.98 -6.22 -0.47
C PHE A 97 4.01 -5.50 -1.33
N THR A 98 3.60 -5.11 -2.53
CA THR A 98 4.41 -4.26 -3.41
C THR A 98 3.52 -3.20 -4.04
N LEU A 99 3.86 -1.93 -3.85
CA LEU A 99 3.27 -0.76 -4.47
C LEU A 99 4.29 -0.15 -5.43
N TYR A 100 3.97 -0.07 -6.71
CA TYR A 100 4.79 0.60 -7.71
C TYR A 100 4.38 2.05 -7.84
N LEU A 101 5.35 2.93 -7.65
CA LEU A 101 5.22 4.36 -7.86
C LEU A 101 5.74 4.71 -9.26
N ILE A 102 5.50 5.94 -9.70
CA ILE A 102 6.24 6.50 -10.84
C ILE A 102 7.71 6.62 -10.41
N ASP A 103 8.57 5.87 -11.10
CA ASP A 103 10.01 5.77 -10.84
C ASP A 103 10.37 5.38 -9.38
N GLY A 104 9.71 4.32 -8.89
CA GLY A 104 9.98 3.81 -7.55
C GLY A 104 9.08 2.65 -7.14
N LEU A 105 9.31 2.13 -5.93
CA LEU A 105 8.43 1.16 -5.30
C LEU A 105 8.51 1.20 -3.78
N ILE A 106 7.44 0.75 -3.14
CA ILE A 106 7.41 0.36 -1.74
C ILE A 106 7.11 -1.13 -1.71
N SER A 107 8.00 -1.93 -1.12
CA SER A 107 7.78 -3.36 -0.97
C SER A 107 8.23 -3.84 0.39
N PHE A 108 7.47 -4.76 0.97
CA PHE A 108 7.81 -5.38 2.24
C PHE A 108 7.02 -6.67 2.45
N ASP A 109 7.53 -7.50 3.35
CA ASP A 109 6.80 -8.65 3.87
C ASP A 109 6.02 -8.21 5.12
N PHE A 110 4.81 -8.72 5.34
CA PHE A 110 3.99 -8.40 6.51
C PHE A 110 3.24 -9.63 7.04
N GLY A 111 2.93 -9.59 8.33
CA GLY A 111 2.26 -10.68 9.05
C GLY A 111 0.76 -10.48 9.23
N ASP A 112 0.27 -9.23 9.29
CA ASP A 112 -1.15 -8.86 9.42
C ASP A 112 -1.38 -7.41 8.96
N GLY A 113 -2.64 -6.98 8.82
CA GLY A 113 -2.94 -5.59 8.48
C GLY A 113 -4.42 -5.23 8.54
N LYS A 114 -4.71 -3.94 8.37
CA LYS A 114 -6.08 -3.40 8.38
C LYS A 114 -6.18 -2.09 7.59
N VAL A 115 -7.38 -1.79 7.12
CA VAL A 115 -7.76 -0.46 6.61
C VAL A 115 -8.17 0.40 7.82
N LEU A 116 -7.55 1.56 7.98
CA LEU A 116 -7.82 2.48 9.10
C LEU A 116 -8.97 3.44 8.76
N GLU A 117 -8.92 4.06 7.59
CA GLU A 117 -9.88 5.04 7.09
C GLU A 117 -10.04 4.88 5.57
N LYS A 118 -11.25 5.18 5.09
CA LYS A 118 -11.64 5.25 3.67
C LYS A 118 -12.37 6.57 3.45
#